data_AF-A0A819M049-F1
#
_entry.id   AF-A0A819M049-F1
#
_cell.length_a   1.000
_cell.length_b   1.000
_cell.length_c   1.000
_cell.angle_alpha   90.00
_cell.angle_beta   90.00
_cell.angle_gamma   90.00
#
_symmetry.space_group_name_H-M   'P 1'
#
loop_
_entity.id
_entity.type
_entity.pdbx_description
1 polymer ?
#
loop_
_entity_poly.entity_id
_entity_poly.type
_entity_poly.pdbx_seq_one_letter_code
_entity_poly.pdbx_strand_id
1 'polypeptide(L)'
;MLAFDNLPPKRYVVDEAAKKYDVDIVRLPVKQCMLNAIKLAWAGLKNYVRDKNVNFSFNDVRHLAYQWMISWNEVTAMGYINKTRKI
;
A
#
# COMPACT_ATOMS: atom_id res chain seq x y z
N MET A 1 -6.05 -19.98 -34.31
CA MET A 1 -6.99 -20.05 -33.18
C MET A 1 -6.14 -20.21 -31.93
N LEU A 2 -6.06 -19.19 -31.07
CA LEU A 2 -5.20 -19.27 -29.88
C LEU A 2 -5.97 -19.98 -28.76
N ALA A 3 -5.31 -20.85 -28.01
CA ALA A 3 -5.91 -21.76 -27.04
C ALA A 3 -6.67 -21.10 -25.86
N PHE A 4 -6.80 -19.76 -25.85
CA PHE A 4 -7.31 -18.98 -24.74
C PHE A 4 -8.60 -18.20 -25.04
N ASP A 5 -9.10 -18.27 -26.28
CA ASP A 5 -10.23 -17.44 -26.73
C ASP A 5 -11.57 -17.83 -26.04
N ASN A 6 -11.63 -19.00 -25.40
CA ASN A 6 -12.84 -19.53 -24.74
C ASN A 6 -12.67 -19.78 -23.22
N LEU A 7 -11.69 -19.17 -22.55
CA LEU A 7 -11.59 -19.33 -21.10
C LEU A 7 -12.74 -18.61 -20.39
N PRO A 8 -13.28 -19.19 -19.30
CA PRO A 8 -14.22 -18.47 -18.46
C PRO A 8 -13.58 -17.20 -17.91
N PRO A 9 -14.37 -16.13 -17.69
CA PRO A 9 -13.86 -14.89 -17.13
C PRO A 9 -13.22 -15.15 -15.77
N LYS A 10 -12.04 -14.55 -15.53
CA LYS A 10 -11.33 -14.70 -14.27
C LYS A 10 -12.18 -14.16 -13.14
N ARG A 11 -12.46 -15.02 -12.15
CA ARG A 11 -13.12 -14.64 -10.89
C ARG A 11 -12.08 -14.61 -9.79
N TYR A 12 -12.06 -13.53 -9.02
CA TYR A 12 -11.18 -13.39 -7.87
C TYR A 12 -12.02 -13.33 -6.59
N VAL A 13 -11.65 -14.12 -5.59
CA VAL A 13 -12.32 -14.15 -4.28
C VAL A 13 -12.35 -12.76 -3.62
N VAL A 14 -11.30 -11.95 -3.86
CA VAL A 14 -11.24 -10.58 -3.36
C VAL A 14 -12.32 -9.67 -3.96
N ASP A 15 -12.77 -9.93 -5.19
CA ASP A 15 -13.81 -9.13 -5.86
C ASP A 15 -15.18 -9.42 -5.23
N GLU A 16 -15.46 -10.68 -4.93
CA GLU A 16 -16.68 -11.09 -4.24
C GLU A 16 -16.72 -10.53 -2.81
N ALA A 17 -15.59 -10.56 -2.11
CA ALA A 17 -15.46 -9.98 -0.78
C ALA A 17 -15.67 -8.46 -0.78
N ALA A 18 -15.03 -7.73 -1.71
CA ALA A 18 -15.16 -6.28 -1.80
C ALA A 18 -16.58 -5.85 -2.17
N LYS A 19 -17.24 -6.58 -3.08
CA LYS A 19 -18.62 -6.33 -3.49
C LYS A 19 -19.62 -6.40 -2.32
N LYS A 20 -19.36 -7.25 -1.32
CA LYS A 20 -20.20 -7.35 -0.11
C LYS A 20 -20.21 -6.04 0.71
N TYR A 21 -19.15 -5.24 0.61
CA TYR A 21 -18.98 -4.01 1.39
C TYR A 21 -19.09 -2.75 0.54
N ASP A 22 -19.56 -2.85 -0.71
CA ASP A 22 -19.64 -1.73 -1.66
C ASP A 22 -18.28 -1.02 -1.85
N VAL A 23 -17.20 -1.81 -1.90
CA VAL A 23 -15.83 -1.31 -2.08
C VAL A 23 -15.37 -1.51 -3.52
N ASP A 24 -15.01 -0.42 -4.18
CA ASP A 24 -14.38 -0.45 -5.49
C ASP A 24 -12.93 -0.95 -5.43
N ILE A 25 -12.58 -1.86 -6.34
CA ILE A 25 -11.21 -2.39 -6.46
C ILE A 25 -10.44 -1.63 -7.53
N VAL A 26 -9.39 -0.95 -7.10
CA VAL A 26 -8.38 -0.39 -8.00
C VAL A 26 -7.27 -1.40 -8.24
N ARG A 27 -7.17 -1.94 -9.47
CA ARG A 27 -6.10 -2.85 -9.86
C ARG A 27 -4.90 -2.07 -10.38
N LEU A 28 -3.74 -2.30 -9.78
CA LEU A 28 -2.49 -1.68 -10.21
C LEU A 28 -1.72 -2.60 -11.17
N PRO A 29 -1.02 -2.04 -12.16
CA PRO A 29 -0.11 -2.80 -13.01
C PRO A 29 1.03 -3.43 -12.19
N VAL A 30 1.48 -4.59 -12.68
CA VAL A 30 2.52 -5.38 -12.02
C VAL A 30 3.82 -4.58 -11.90
N LYS A 31 4.52 -4.70 -10.76
CA LYS A 31 5.80 -4.05 -10.45
C LYS A 31 5.79 -2.51 -10.40
N GLN A 32 4.64 -1.84 -10.45
CA GLN A 32 4.56 -0.38 -10.36
C GLN A 32 4.25 0.09 -8.93
N CYS A 33 5.23 -0.05 -8.03
CA CYS A 33 5.07 0.35 -6.62
C CYS A 33 4.82 1.86 -6.44
N MET A 34 5.24 2.69 -7.40
CA MET A 34 5.05 4.14 -7.37
C MET A 34 3.58 4.57 -7.50
N LEU A 35 2.71 3.71 -8.05
CA LEU A 35 1.27 3.95 -8.14
C LEU A 35 0.50 3.50 -6.90
N ASN A 36 1.20 2.96 -5.88
CA ASN A 36 0.58 2.46 -4.66
C ASN A 36 0.93 3.36 -3.47
N ALA A 37 -0.04 4.17 -3.03
CA ALA A 37 0.14 5.11 -1.94
C ALA A 37 0.57 4.42 -0.63
N ILE A 38 0.04 3.23 -0.32
CA ILE A 38 0.44 2.50 0.90
C ILE A 38 1.90 2.03 0.84
N LYS A 39 2.41 1.71 -0.36
CA LYS A 39 3.83 1.33 -0.52
C LYS A 39 4.75 2.53 -0.36
N LEU A 40 4.34 3.70 -0.85
CA LEU A 40 5.07 4.95 -0.63
C LEU A 40 5.10 5.31 0.86
N ALA A 41 3.97 5.17 1.55
CA ALA A 41 3.90 5.33 3.01
C ALA A 41 4.85 4.37 3.73
N TRP A 42 4.82 3.09 3.37
CA TRP A 42 5.69 2.07 3.95
C TRP A 42 7.18 2.37 3.75
N ALA A 43 7.56 2.94 2.61
CA ALA A 43 8.94 3.40 2.40
C ALA A 43 9.32 4.52 3.36
N GLY A 44 8.43 5.49 3.58
CA GLY A 44 8.63 6.57 4.57
C GLY A 44 8.79 6.04 6.01
N LEU A 45 7.93 5.11 6.42
CA LEU A 45 8.02 4.45 7.72
C LEU A 45 9.38 3.75 7.91
N LYS A 46 9.78 2.94 6.92
CA LYS A 46 11.05 2.21 6.98
C LYS A 46 12.24 3.15 7.10
N ASN A 47 12.24 4.27 6.37
CA ASN A 47 13.29 5.28 6.48
C ASN A 47 13.31 5.88 7.89
N TYR A 48 12.15 6.29 8.42
CA TYR A 48 12.05 6.84 9.77
C TYR A 48 12.59 5.89 10.85
N VAL A 49 12.22 4.61 10.78
CA VAL A 49 12.67 3.59 11.73
C VAL A 49 14.17 3.33 11.54
N ARG A 50 14.66 3.15 10.31
CA ARG A 50 16.09 2.93 10.03
C ARG A 50 16.96 4.06 10.60
N ASP A 51 16.51 5.29 10.45
CA ASP A 51 17.30 6.47 10.84
C ASP A 51 17.32 6.67 12.39
N LYS A 52 16.42 6.01 13.14
CA LYS A 52 16.30 6.17 14.61
C LYS A 52 16.54 4.89 15.42
N ASN A 53 16.47 3.73 14.80
CA ASN A 53 16.68 2.45 15.47
C ASN A 53 18.18 2.19 15.64
N VAL A 54 18.77 2.77 16.68
CA VAL A 54 20.22 2.66 16.96
C VAL A 54 20.57 1.33 17.64
N ASN A 55 19.65 0.75 18.40
CA ASN A 55 19.89 -0.47 19.17
C ASN A 55 19.51 -1.76 18.43
N PHE A 56 19.03 -1.64 17.19
CA PHE A 56 18.60 -2.77 16.35
C PHE A 56 17.60 -3.72 17.03
N SER A 57 16.75 -3.20 17.92
CA SER A 57 15.79 -3.99 18.70
C SER A 57 14.40 -4.00 18.05
N PHE A 58 13.70 -5.14 18.13
CA PHE A 58 12.31 -5.24 17.68
C PHE A 58 11.35 -4.36 18.50
N ASN A 59 11.65 -4.13 19.78
CA ASN A 59 10.86 -3.23 20.62
C ASN A 59 10.95 -1.79 20.12
N ASP A 60 12.16 -1.36 19.73
CA ASP A 60 12.40 -0.03 19.18
C ASP A 60 11.73 0.11 17.81
N VAL A 61 11.80 -0.92 16.95
CA VAL A 61 11.07 -0.95 15.67
C VAL A 61 9.57 -0.75 15.90
N ARG A 62 8.98 -1.48 16.85
CA ARG A 62 7.56 -1.37 17.19
C ARG A 62 7.23 0.05 17.67
N HIS A 63 7.98 0.54 18.66
CA HIS A 63 7.74 1.85 19.26
C HIS A 63 7.86 2.98 18.23
N LEU A 64 8.93 3.01 17.45
CA LEU A 64 9.17 4.01 16.41
C LEU A 64 8.11 3.95 15.30
N ALA A 65 7.64 2.76 14.94
CA ALA A 65 6.56 2.63 13.96
C ALA A 65 5.24 3.22 14.47
N TYR A 66 4.86 2.95 15.71
CA TYR A 66 3.68 3.57 16.32
C TYR A 66 3.83 5.08 16.44
N GLN A 67 4.99 5.56 16.91
CA GLN A 67 5.25 6.99 17.02
C GLN A 67 5.10 7.71 15.68
N TRP A 68 5.65 7.13 14.61
CA TRP A 68 5.52 7.69 13.26
C TRP A 68 4.08 7.69 12.76
N MET A 69 3.31 6.62 12.99
CA MET A 69 1.90 6.58 12.59
C MET A 69 1.04 7.58 13.37
N ILE A 70 1.33 7.81 14.65
CA ILE A 70 0.60 8.78 15.49
C ILE A 70 0.91 10.22 15.06
N SER A 71 2.10 10.50 14.52
CA SER A 71 2.44 11.84 14.04
C SER A 71 1.73 12.22 12.72
N TRP A 72 0.92 11.32 12.15
CA TRP A 72 0.25 11.55 10.88
C TRP A 72 -1.04 12.35 11.03
N ASN A 73 -1.32 13.13 10.01
CA ASN A 73 -2.58 13.84 9.83
C ASN A 73 -3.07 13.69 8.38
N GLU A 74 -4.24 14.25 8.09
CA GLU A 74 -4.85 14.24 6.77
C GLU A 74 -3.89 14.75 5.68
N VAL A 75 -3.17 15.84 5.94
CA VAL A 75 -2.22 16.44 4.99
C VAL A 75 -1.11 15.45 4.62
N THR A 76 -0.59 14.72 5.60
CA THR A 76 0.45 13.70 5.39
C THR A 76 -0.07 12.55 4.53
N ALA A 77 -1.25 12.03 4.85
CA ALA A 77 -1.89 10.95 4.09
C ALA A 77 -2.19 11.38 2.65
N MET A 78 -2.76 12.57 2.47
CA MET A 78 -3.03 13.15 1.15
C MET A 78 -1.77 13.39 0.35
N GLY A 79 -0.64 13.69 1.00
CA GLY A 79 0.67 13.79 0.36
C GLY A 79 1.08 12.51 -0.37
N TYR A 80 0.77 11.32 0.17
CA TYR A 80 1.07 10.05 -0.49
C TYR A 80 0.09 9.71 -1.60
N ILE A 81 -1.21 10.00 -1.41
CA ILE A 81 -2.23 9.81 -2.45
C ILE A 81 -1.94 10.71 -3.66
N ASN A 82 -1.58 11.96 -3.43
CA ASN A 82 -1.30 12.91 -4.52
C ASN A 82 -0.05 12.53 -5.33
N LYS A 83 0.91 11.81 -4.74
CA LYS A 83 2.09 11.29 -5.46
C LYS A 83 1.73 10.22 -6.48
N THR A 84 0.64 9.48 -6.30
CA THR A 84 0.20 8.44 -7.25
C THR A 84 -0.65 9.00 -8.39
N ARG A 85 -1.11 10.25 -8.30
CA ARG A 85 -1.94 10.92 -9.33
C ARG A 85 -1.14 11.65 -10.40
N LYS A 86 0.15 11.91 -10.18
CA LYS A 86 1.00 12.76 -11.03
C LYS A 86 1.85 11.98 -12.06
N ILE A 87 1.52 10.71 -12.31
CA ILE A 87 2.25 9.83 -13.25
C ILE A 87 1.34 9.54 -14.42
#